data_AF-A0A1G1YVR6-F1
#
_entry.id   AF-A0A1G1YVR6-F1
#
_cell.length_a   1.000
_cell.length_b   1.000
_cell.length_c   1.000
_cell.angle_alpha   90.00
_cell.angle_beta   90.00
_cell.angle_gamma   90.00
#
_symmetry.space_group_name_H-M   'P 1'
#
loop_
_entity.id
_entity.type
_entity.pdbx_description
1 polymer ?
#
loop_
_entity_poly.entity_id
_entity_poly.type
_entity_poly.pdbx_seq_one_letter_code
_entity_poly.pdbx_strand_id
1 'polypeptide(L)'
;MRNFGNNEENSDFTENTTSYINQADIKYRKKLGQYFTPKPVREALIEQLPKNINHPKILDPACGTGEFLLTAKKYFPRADLYGWEIDKNLVGISQKNISEAKLECIDSLENEQYRTFDYVIGNPPYFEFTPPVEIKNKFQTIISGRVNIFSLFVYQGLKWLKEGGYLAYVIPPSMNNGAYFAKLRNFIVENANIEYLHVLDDPKLFHKAQQTTMLLILKKGKNKGDYIFKKNGILIFSENVEYLKKAFDNKATLYDLGYEVKTGRVIWNENKNYLTNDKKKGTPLIWAQNIIANALKLSTNDKKPQYIAKNGPDIGPAIVVNRITGTVNSAKLKAALIPPGMKFFAENHVNVITPAKNTGQGQFNLPEKNLKKNISLGEIIRQLSSPEKLKVVRCITGNTQISKTELEKLFPLDI
;
A
#
# COMPACT_ATOMS: atom_id res chain seq x y z
N MET A 1 26.38 0.88 -2.17
CA MET A 1 25.87 -0.22 -3.02
C MET A 1 26.90 -1.33 -3.03
N ARG A 2 26.64 -2.45 -2.34
CA ARG A 2 27.46 -3.66 -2.50
C ARG A 2 26.92 -4.43 -3.70
N ASN A 3 27.81 -4.81 -4.62
CA ASN A 3 27.51 -5.76 -5.69
C ASN A 3 27.19 -7.10 -5.04
N PHE A 4 25.97 -7.60 -5.24
CA PHE A 4 25.62 -9.00 -5.00
C PHE A 4 26.18 -9.81 -6.18
N GLY A 5 27.50 -9.99 -6.18
CA GLY A 5 28.23 -10.82 -7.13
C GLY A 5 28.28 -12.27 -6.65
N ASN A 6 27.93 -13.17 -7.56
CA ASN A 6 28.02 -14.62 -7.45
C ASN A 6 29.33 -15.09 -6.79
N ASN A 7 29.22 -15.91 -5.74
CA ASN A 7 30.03 -17.13 -5.50
C ASN A 7 29.77 -17.66 -4.07
N GLU A 8 28.82 -18.58 -3.97
CA GLU A 8 28.71 -19.73 -3.04
C GLU A 8 27.28 -20.25 -3.20
N GLU A 9 27.08 -21.55 -3.42
CA GLU A 9 25.75 -22.20 -3.42
C GLU A 9 25.11 -22.08 -2.03
N ASN A 10 24.55 -20.91 -1.71
CA ASN A 10 23.78 -20.67 -0.50
C ASN A 10 22.31 -20.89 -0.84
N SER A 11 21.78 -22.07 -0.54
CA SER A 11 20.33 -22.33 -0.55
C SER A 11 19.62 -21.26 0.29
N ASP A 12 18.64 -20.56 -0.28
CA ASP A 12 17.83 -19.51 0.39
C ASP A 12 17.06 -20.05 1.62
N PHE A 13 16.94 -21.37 1.74
CA PHE A 13 16.13 -22.09 2.70
C PHE A 13 16.84 -23.37 3.18
N THR A 14 16.44 -23.93 4.31
CA THR A 14 16.93 -25.26 4.71
C THR A 14 16.45 -26.35 3.75
N GLU A 15 17.08 -27.52 3.81
CA GLU A 15 16.66 -28.69 3.02
C GLU A 15 15.21 -29.10 3.31
N ASN A 16 14.81 -29.13 4.59
CA ASN A 16 13.45 -29.45 4.98
C ASN A 16 12.44 -28.45 4.42
N THR A 17 12.77 -27.15 4.45
CA THR A 17 11.94 -26.09 3.89
C THR A 17 11.84 -26.22 2.37
N THR A 18 12.95 -26.47 1.68
CA THR A 18 12.98 -26.67 0.22
C THR A 18 12.16 -27.88 -0.19
N SER A 19 12.28 -28.98 0.54
CA SER A 19 11.50 -30.21 0.34
C SER A 19 9.99 -29.93 0.47
N TYR A 20 9.57 -29.23 1.53
CA TYR A 20 8.17 -28.82 1.71
C TYR A 20 7.68 -27.92 0.57
N ILE A 21 8.46 -26.89 0.20
CA ILE A 21 8.10 -25.95 -0.86
C ILE A 21 7.84 -26.67 -2.19
N ASN A 22 8.60 -27.72 -2.49
CA ASN A 22 8.51 -28.49 -3.72
C ASN A 22 7.35 -29.49 -3.73
N GLN A 23 6.96 -30.03 -2.57
CA GLN A 23 5.93 -31.07 -2.44
C GLN A 23 4.54 -30.50 -2.13
N ALA A 24 4.47 -29.39 -1.41
CA ALA A 24 3.21 -28.84 -0.91
C ALA A 24 2.34 -28.27 -2.05
N ASP A 25 1.04 -28.57 -1.98
CA ASP A 25 0.06 -28.06 -2.95
C ASP A 25 0.00 -26.52 -2.95
N ILE A 26 0.04 -25.94 -4.16
CA ILE A 26 0.06 -24.49 -4.35
C ILE A 26 -1.25 -23.84 -3.86
N LYS A 27 -2.42 -24.51 -4.02
CA LYS A 27 -3.70 -23.95 -3.57
C LYS A 27 -3.78 -23.95 -2.05
N TYR A 28 -3.30 -25.02 -1.40
CA TYR A 28 -3.20 -25.10 0.05
C TYR A 28 -2.34 -23.97 0.62
N ARG A 29 -1.13 -23.79 0.09
CA ARG A 29 -0.23 -22.70 0.50
C ARG A 29 -0.86 -21.32 0.32
N LYS A 30 -1.52 -21.07 -0.81
CA LYS A 30 -2.23 -19.81 -1.08
C LYS A 30 -3.39 -19.57 -0.11
N LYS A 31 -4.14 -20.61 0.25
CA LYS A 31 -5.27 -20.52 1.19
C LYS A 31 -4.82 -20.08 2.58
N LEU A 32 -3.66 -20.56 3.03
CA LEU A 32 -3.07 -20.20 4.32
C LEU A 32 -2.17 -18.94 4.26
N GLY A 33 -1.99 -18.35 3.07
CA GLY A 33 -1.09 -17.21 2.90
C GLY A 33 0.39 -17.53 3.17
N GLN A 34 0.82 -18.77 2.90
CA GLN A 34 2.18 -19.24 3.16
C GLN A 34 3.18 -18.73 2.11
N TYR A 35 3.92 -17.69 2.49
CA TYR A 35 5.00 -17.09 1.69
C TYR A 35 6.34 -17.24 2.40
N PHE A 36 7.26 -17.99 1.79
CA PHE A 36 8.60 -18.18 2.33
C PHE A 36 9.50 -17.03 1.91
N THR A 37 10.14 -16.40 2.89
CA THR A 37 11.00 -15.23 2.69
C THR A 37 12.45 -15.69 2.48
N PRO A 38 13.13 -15.40 1.36
CA PRO A 38 14.52 -15.83 1.11
C PRO A 38 15.53 -15.34 2.14
N LYS A 39 16.63 -16.08 2.36
CA LYS A 39 17.69 -15.76 3.34
C LYS A 39 18.21 -14.33 3.22
N PRO A 40 18.50 -13.78 2.03
CA PRO A 40 18.97 -12.39 1.93
C PRO A 40 17.98 -11.35 2.45
N VAL A 41 16.66 -11.57 2.30
CA VAL A 41 15.63 -10.67 2.86
C VAL A 41 15.61 -10.77 4.39
N ARG A 42 15.66 -12.00 4.92
CA ARG A 42 15.63 -12.26 6.36
C ARG A 42 16.84 -11.59 7.03
N GLU A 43 18.02 -11.80 6.47
CA GLU A 43 19.26 -11.20 6.98
C GLU A 43 19.23 -9.67 6.88
N ALA A 44 18.80 -9.12 5.74
CA ALA A 44 18.68 -7.67 5.55
C ALA A 44 17.75 -6.99 6.57
N LEU A 45 16.69 -7.67 7.03
CA LEU A 45 15.81 -7.15 8.07
C LEU A 45 16.42 -7.27 9.48
N ILE A 46 16.91 -8.47 9.84
CA ILE A 46 17.42 -8.75 11.19
C ILE A 46 18.72 -7.98 11.47
N GLU A 47 19.54 -7.69 10.45
CA GLU A 47 20.74 -6.88 10.58
C GLU A 47 20.44 -5.44 11.05
N GLN A 48 19.26 -4.90 10.76
CA GLN A 48 18.88 -3.54 11.18
C GLN A 48 18.41 -3.45 12.63
N LEU A 49 18.08 -4.56 13.29
CA LEU A 49 17.65 -4.55 14.68
C LEU A 49 18.81 -4.19 15.64
N PRO A 50 18.57 -3.52 16.77
CA PRO A 50 19.63 -3.33 17.75
C PRO A 50 20.00 -4.65 18.44
N LYS A 51 21.26 -4.79 18.86
CA LYS A 51 21.81 -6.00 19.54
C LYS A 51 22.21 -5.74 21.00
N ASN A 52 21.58 -4.73 21.62
CA ASN A 52 21.96 -4.25 22.95
C ASN A 52 21.19 -4.93 24.11
N ILE A 53 20.20 -5.77 23.80
CA ILE A 53 19.45 -6.53 24.83
C ILE A 53 20.18 -7.85 25.08
N ASN A 54 20.66 -8.05 26.31
CA ASN A 54 21.26 -9.31 26.72
C ASN A 54 20.17 -10.36 26.96
N HIS A 55 20.34 -11.57 26.43
CA HIS A 55 19.35 -12.67 26.48
C HIS A 55 17.91 -12.26 26.07
N PRO A 56 17.71 -11.76 24.84
CA PRO A 56 16.39 -11.27 24.42
C PRO A 56 15.40 -12.42 24.21
N LYS A 57 14.11 -12.17 24.47
CA LYS A 57 13.00 -13.04 24.05
C LYS A 57 12.53 -12.63 22.66
N ILE A 58 12.62 -13.55 21.70
CA ILE A 58 12.28 -13.31 20.29
C ILE A 58 11.13 -14.23 19.89
N LEU A 59 10.05 -13.63 19.37
CA LEU A 59 8.90 -14.34 18.84
C LEU A 59 8.82 -14.23 17.31
N ASP A 60 8.56 -15.34 16.64
CA ASP A 60 7.95 -15.37 15.30
C ASP A 60 6.52 -15.94 15.39
N PRO A 61 5.47 -15.09 15.26
CA PRO A 61 4.09 -15.51 15.48
C PRO A 61 3.45 -16.19 14.27
N ALA A 62 4.18 -16.38 13.17
CA ALA A 62 3.73 -17.16 12.03
C ALA A 62 4.94 -17.89 11.44
N CYS A 63 5.58 -18.70 12.29
CA CYS A 63 6.97 -19.09 12.07
C CYS A 63 7.19 -19.99 10.87
N GLY A 64 6.13 -20.62 10.34
CA GLY A 64 6.23 -21.54 9.23
C GLY A 64 7.25 -22.63 9.52
N THR A 65 8.26 -22.75 8.66
CA THR A 65 9.36 -23.72 8.85
C THR A 65 10.49 -23.22 9.78
N GLY A 66 10.35 -22.07 10.45
CA GLY A 66 11.32 -21.56 11.42
C GLY A 66 12.50 -20.77 10.83
N GLU A 67 12.45 -20.40 9.56
CA GLU A 67 13.55 -19.73 8.84
C GLU A 67 13.97 -18.38 9.43
N PHE A 68 13.01 -17.59 9.94
CA PHE A 68 13.30 -16.34 10.64
C PHE A 68 13.92 -16.57 12.01
N LEU A 69 13.46 -17.58 12.76
CA LEU A 69 14.05 -17.96 14.04
C LEU A 69 15.49 -18.46 13.88
N LEU A 70 15.75 -19.26 12.84
CA LEU A 70 17.10 -19.66 12.43
C LEU A 70 17.99 -18.46 12.14
N THR A 71 17.48 -17.51 11.37
CA THR A 71 18.20 -16.26 11.07
C THR A 71 18.45 -15.47 12.35
N ALA A 72 17.44 -15.33 13.22
CA ALA A 72 17.56 -14.61 14.48
C ALA A 72 18.61 -15.24 15.40
N LYS A 73 18.68 -16.58 15.50
CA LYS A 73 19.70 -17.27 16.31
C LYS A 73 21.12 -16.86 15.93
N LYS A 74 21.40 -16.72 14.63
CA LYS A 74 22.71 -16.28 14.13
C LYS A 74 23.08 -14.88 14.64
N TYR A 75 22.12 -13.95 14.68
CA TYR A 75 22.37 -12.56 15.11
C TYR A 75 22.20 -12.34 16.62
N PHE A 76 21.47 -13.22 17.30
CA PHE A 76 21.21 -13.17 18.75
C PHE A 76 21.49 -14.56 19.37
N PRO A 77 22.77 -14.96 19.53
CA PRO A 77 23.14 -16.33 19.95
C PRO A 77 22.56 -16.76 21.31
N ARG A 78 22.30 -15.77 22.18
CA ARG A 78 21.79 -15.94 23.55
C ARG A 78 20.28 -15.76 23.67
N ALA A 79 19.55 -15.61 22.56
CA ALA A 79 18.11 -15.39 22.59
C ALA A 79 17.33 -16.62 23.06
N ASP A 80 16.25 -16.37 23.80
CA ASP A 80 15.17 -17.34 23.93
C ASP A 80 14.25 -17.19 22.72
N LEU A 81 14.14 -18.26 21.92
CA LEU A 81 13.35 -18.27 20.68
C LEU A 81 11.98 -18.89 20.91
N TYR A 82 10.94 -18.24 20.39
CA TYR A 82 9.55 -18.67 20.44
C TYR A 82 8.96 -18.62 19.03
N GLY A 83 8.23 -19.67 18.65
CA GLY A 83 7.57 -19.73 17.35
C GLY A 83 6.15 -20.26 17.48
N TRP A 84 5.22 -19.58 16.84
CA TRP A 84 3.82 -20.00 16.77
C TRP A 84 3.43 -20.24 15.33
N GLU A 85 2.73 -21.35 15.08
CA GLU A 85 2.31 -21.73 13.75
C GLU A 85 0.98 -22.51 13.82
N ILE A 86 0.06 -22.20 12.90
CA ILE A 86 -1.27 -22.82 12.87
C ILE A 86 -1.27 -24.15 12.12
N ASP A 87 -0.36 -24.33 11.16
CA ASP A 87 -0.17 -25.57 10.40
C ASP A 87 0.74 -26.54 11.16
N LYS A 88 0.13 -27.59 11.73
CA LYS A 88 0.83 -28.66 12.46
C LYS A 88 1.99 -29.30 11.65
N ASN A 89 1.89 -29.37 10.32
CA ASN A 89 2.97 -29.91 9.50
C ASN A 89 4.20 -28.99 9.51
N LEU A 90 3.97 -27.68 9.44
CA LEU A 90 5.03 -26.68 9.51
C LEU A 90 5.66 -26.62 10.89
N VAL A 91 4.88 -26.79 11.98
CA VAL A 91 5.43 -26.97 13.33
C VAL A 91 6.42 -28.15 13.35
N GLY A 92 6.03 -29.30 12.79
CA GLY A 92 6.92 -30.47 12.70
C GLY A 92 8.21 -30.22 11.90
N ILE A 93 8.15 -29.41 10.85
CA ILE A 93 9.33 -29.01 10.07
C ILE A 93 10.19 -28.01 10.85
N SER A 94 9.58 -27.00 11.47
CA SER A 94 10.29 -26.00 12.28
C SER A 94 11.03 -26.64 13.45
N GLN A 95 10.48 -27.68 14.08
CA GLN A 95 11.15 -28.41 15.16
C GLN A 95 12.43 -29.12 14.67
N LYS A 96 12.45 -29.60 13.43
CA LYS A 96 13.64 -30.19 12.80
C LYS A 96 14.67 -29.12 12.43
N ASN A 97 14.20 -27.95 12.01
CA ASN A 97 15.05 -26.85 11.59
C ASN A 97 15.69 -26.11 12.78
N ILE A 98 14.95 -25.86 13.87
CA ILE A 98 15.42 -25.09 15.03
C ILE A 98 14.94 -25.74 16.35
N SER A 99 15.57 -26.84 16.74
CA SER A 99 15.14 -27.67 17.89
C SER A 99 15.18 -26.97 19.26
N GLU A 100 15.99 -25.92 19.40
CA GLU A 100 16.11 -25.11 20.62
C GLU A 100 14.99 -24.06 20.79
N ALA A 101 14.19 -23.79 19.75
CA ALA A 101 13.07 -22.86 19.87
C ALA A 101 11.86 -23.51 20.57
N LYS A 102 11.12 -22.71 21.34
CA LYS A 102 9.83 -23.10 21.93
C LYS A 102 8.75 -22.94 20.87
N LEU A 103 8.35 -24.06 20.26
CA LEU A 103 7.41 -24.10 19.14
C LEU A 103 6.02 -24.58 19.59
N GLU A 104 4.98 -23.85 19.21
CA GLU A 104 3.60 -24.16 19.57
C GLU A 104 2.68 -24.16 18.34
N CYS A 105 1.78 -25.16 18.28
CA CYS A 105 0.77 -25.26 17.24
C CYS A 105 -0.49 -24.50 17.65
N ILE A 106 -0.58 -23.20 17.31
CA ILE A 106 -1.67 -22.32 17.76
C ILE A 106 -2.08 -21.31 16.68
N ASP A 107 -3.29 -20.76 16.80
CA ASP A 107 -3.63 -19.50 16.12
C ASP A 107 -3.09 -18.32 16.95
N SER A 108 -2.03 -17.70 16.44
CA SER A 108 -1.41 -16.56 17.09
C SER A 108 -2.38 -15.40 17.32
N LEU A 109 -3.33 -15.14 16.42
CA LEU A 109 -4.25 -14.01 16.60
C LEU A 109 -5.23 -14.22 17.77
N GLU A 110 -5.37 -15.44 18.29
CA GLU A 110 -6.12 -15.75 19.53
C GLU A 110 -5.26 -15.73 20.80
N ASN A 111 -3.95 -15.54 20.69
CA ASN A 111 -3.06 -15.53 21.84
C ASN A 111 -3.07 -14.17 22.57
N GLU A 112 -3.56 -14.18 23.81
CA GLU A 112 -3.67 -13.01 24.69
C GLU A 112 -2.45 -12.77 25.60
N GLN A 113 -1.32 -13.45 25.36
CA GLN A 113 -0.08 -13.06 26.02
C GLN A 113 0.26 -11.62 25.61
N TYR A 114 0.48 -10.71 26.55
CA TYR A 114 0.80 -9.31 26.26
C TYR A 114 2.11 -8.90 26.92
N ARG A 115 2.88 -8.04 26.24
CA ARG A 115 4.11 -7.44 26.76
C ARG A 115 5.17 -8.45 27.23
N THR A 116 5.36 -9.51 26.46
CA THR A 116 6.26 -10.62 26.80
C THR A 116 7.61 -10.55 26.09
N PHE A 117 7.64 -10.05 24.85
CA PHE A 117 8.78 -10.22 23.96
C PHE A 117 9.58 -8.93 23.76
N ASP A 118 10.89 -9.07 23.59
CA ASP A 118 11.80 -7.97 23.25
C ASP A 118 11.79 -7.71 21.74
N TYR A 119 11.69 -8.78 20.95
CA TYR A 119 11.56 -8.73 19.50
C TYR A 119 10.39 -9.59 19.03
N VAL A 120 9.60 -9.06 18.10
CA VAL A 120 8.60 -9.81 17.32
C VAL A 120 9.01 -9.69 15.87
N ILE A 121 9.41 -10.80 15.25
CA ILE A 121 9.99 -10.82 13.91
C ILE A 121 9.16 -11.72 12.98
N GLY A 122 9.38 -11.61 11.68
CA GLY A 122 8.88 -12.62 10.74
C GLY A 122 8.30 -12.07 9.45
N ASN A 123 7.58 -12.95 8.75
CA ASN A 123 6.79 -12.64 7.58
C ASN A 123 5.35 -13.12 7.81
N PRO A 124 4.44 -12.26 8.29
CA PRO A 124 3.05 -12.66 8.53
C PRO A 124 2.34 -13.08 7.23
N PRO A 125 1.26 -13.87 7.29
CA PRO A 125 0.52 -14.29 6.10
C PRO A 125 -0.13 -13.11 5.37
N TYR A 126 -0.32 -13.24 4.05
CA TYR A 126 -0.96 -12.21 3.22
C TYR A 126 -2.20 -12.77 2.51
N PHE A 127 -3.39 -12.31 2.88
CA PHE A 127 -4.61 -12.51 2.10
C PHE A 127 -5.70 -11.52 2.52
N GLU A 128 -6.56 -11.16 1.59
CA GLU A 128 -7.73 -10.34 1.86
C GLU A 128 -8.93 -11.20 2.27
N PHE A 129 -9.67 -10.75 3.27
CA PHE A 129 -10.91 -11.40 3.69
C PHE A 129 -11.90 -10.37 4.28
N THR A 130 -13.16 -10.80 4.40
CA THR A 130 -14.17 -10.09 5.16
C THR A 130 -14.15 -10.62 6.59
N PRO A 131 -13.80 -9.82 7.60
CA PRO A 131 -13.68 -10.30 8.96
C PRO A 131 -15.06 -10.68 9.54
N PRO A 132 -15.17 -11.82 10.25
CA PRO A 132 -16.30 -12.11 11.12
C PRO A 132 -16.51 -11.00 12.17
N VAL A 133 -17.69 -10.99 12.80
CA VAL A 133 -18.07 -9.95 13.78
C VAL A 133 -17.09 -9.91 14.95
N GLU A 134 -16.62 -11.07 15.39
CA GLU A 134 -15.69 -11.25 16.51
C GLU A 134 -14.35 -10.57 16.21
N ILE A 135 -13.76 -10.87 15.05
CA ILE A 135 -12.52 -10.23 14.56
C ILE A 135 -12.73 -8.73 14.37
N LYS A 136 -13.88 -8.33 13.81
CA LYS A 136 -14.19 -6.91 13.61
C LYS A 136 -14.24 -6.15 14.94
N ASN A 137 -14.81 -6.74 15.99
CA ASN A 137 -14.88 -6.15 17.32
C ASN A 137 -13.49 -6.10 17.98
N LYS A 138 -12.73 -7.20 17.92
CA LYS A 138 -11.38 -7.31 18.49
C LYS A 138 -10.40 -6.28 17.89
N PHE A 139 -10.49 -6.02 16.59
CA PHE A 139 -9.57 -5.15 15.85
C PHE A 139 -10.23 -3.88 15.27
N GLN A 140 -11.34 -3.43 15.86
CA GLN A 140 -12.14 -2.29 15.36
C GLN A 140 -11.34 -0.97 15.20
N THR A 141 -10.27 -0.82 16.00
CA THR A 141 -9.37 0.33 16.01
C THR A 141 -8.53 0.43 14.74
N ILE A 142 -8.25 -0.69 14.06
CA ILE A 142 -7.42 -0.74 12.86
C ILE A 142 -8.16 -1.19 11.59
N ILE A 143 -9.32 -1.83 11.72
CA ILE A 143 -10.08 -2.35 10.59
C ILE A 143 -10.94 -1.25 9.93
N SER A 144 -10.86 -1.20 8.60
CA SER A 144 -11.76 -0.45 7.72
C SER A 144 -11.94 -1.20 6.40
N GLY A 145 -13.17 -1.49 5.99
CA GLY A 145 -13.45 -2.20 4.74
C GLY A 145 -12.90 -3.62 4.69
N ARG A 146 -12.27 -4.01 3.57
CA ARG A 146 -11.60 -5.32 3.43
C ARG A 146 -10.32 -5.35 4.26
N VAL A 147 -10.07 -6.47 4.93
CA VAL A 147 -8.91 -6.64 5.81
C VAL A 147 -7.89 -7.52 5.13
N ASN A 148 -6.62 -7.11 5.19
CA ASN A 148 -5.51 -8.02 4.92
C ASN A 148 -4.95 -8.54 6.25
N ILE A 149 -4.82 -9.85 6.41
CA ILE A 149 -4.49 -10.47 7.70
C ILE A 149 -3.18 -9.95 8.32
N PHE A 150 -2.16 -9.57 7.52
CA PHE A 150 -0.92 -9.01 8.07
C PHE A 150 -1.17 -7.75 8.93
N SER A 151 -2.23 -6.98 8.65
CA SER A 151 -2.58 -5.80 9.44
C SER A 151 -2.92 -6.16 10.89
N LEU A 152 -3.55 -7.32 11.10
CA LEU A 152 -3.88 -7.85 12.42
C LEU A 152 -2.61 -8.29 13.15
N PHE A 153 -1.68 -8.92 12.44
CA PHE A 153 -0.36 -9.30 12.96
C PHE A 153 0.48 -8.07 13.34
N VAL A 154 0.45 -6.98 12.58
CA VAL A 154 1.16 -5.73 12.97
C VAL A 154 0.57 -5.16 14.27
N TYR A 155 -0.77 -5.09 14.37
CA TYR A 155 -1.43 -4.61 15.58
C TYR A 155 -1.11 -5.48 16.79
N GLN A 156 -1.29 -6.79 16.64
CA GLN A 156 -1.10 -7.74 17.72
C GLN A 156 0.39 -7.89 18.08
N GLY A 157 1.29 -7.81 17.11
CA GLY A 157 2.74 -7.77 17.30
C GLY A 157 3.19 -6.62 18.20
N LEU A 158 2.64 -5.43 17.99
CA LEU A 158 2.87 -4.32 18.92
C LEU A 158 2.29 -4.58 20.32
N LYS A 159 1.25 -5.40 20.48
CA LYS A 159 0.70 -5.79 21.79
C LYS A 159 1.56 -6.86 22.49
N TRP A 160 2.16 -7.79 21.73
CA TRP A 160 3.09 -8.81 22.23
C TRP A 160 4.40 -8.23 22.78
N LEU A 161 4.84 -7.09 22.25
CA LEU A 161 6.09 -6.44 22.66
C LEU A 161 6.03 -5.81 24.05
N LYS A 162 7.13 -5.94 24.79
CA LYS A 162 7.46 -5.07 25.94
C LYS A 162 7.59 -3.62 25.47
N GLU A 163 7.44 -2.68 26.41
CA GLU A 163 7.74 -1.27 26.12
C GLU A 163 9.19 -1.12 25.66
N GLY A 164 9.44 -0.36 24.59
CA GLY A 164 10.76 -0.24 23.96
C GLY A 164 11.21 -1.44 23.11
N GLY A 165 10.42 -2.52 23.04
CA GLY A 165 10.67 -3.67 22.17
C GLY A 165 10.46 -3.37 20.68
N TYR A 166 10.90 -4.28 19.82
CA TYR A 166 10.97 -4.05 18.37
C TYR A 166 10.15 -5.08 17.58
N LEU A 167 9.27 -4.59 16.69
CA LEU A 167 8.60 -5.39 15.68
C LEU A 167 9.41 -5.28 14.39
N ALA A 168 9.80 -6.39 13.77
CA ALA A 168 10.50 -6.42 12.50
C ALA A 168 9.79 -7.34 11.52
N TYR A 169 9.05 -6.78 10.57
CA TYR A 169 8.31 -7.57 9.59
C TYR A 169 8.69 -7.27 8.14
N VAL A 170 8.53 -8.32 7.34
CA VAL A 170 8.43 -8.27 5.90
C VAL A 170 6.94 -8.19 5.54
N ILE A 171 6.48 -7.08 4.95
CA ILE A 171 5.06 -6.84 4.60
C ILE A 171 4.89 -6.08 3.28
N PRO A 172 3.71 -6.06 2.65
CA PRO A 172 3.49 -5.28 1.44
C PRO A 172 3.56 -3.75 1.67
N PRO A 173 4.17 -2.96 0.74
CA PRO A 173 4.26 -1.51 0.85
C PRO A 173 2.91 -0.79 0.69
N SER A 174 1.86 -1.49 0.26
CA SER A 174 0.50 -0.94 0.16
C SER A 174 -0.03 -0.41 1.49
N MET A 175 0.53 -0.87 2.62
CA MET A 175 0.23 -0.32 3.95
C MET A 175 0.60 1.16 4.09
N ASN A 176 1.60 1.64 3.35
CA ASN A 176 2.15 3.00 3.49
C ASN A 176 1.16 4.10 3.09
N ASN A 177 0.29 3.84 2.12
CA ASN A 177 -0.66 4.83 1.59
C ASN A 177 -2.10 4.32 1.45
N GLY A 178 -2.30 3.00 1.38
CA GLY A 178 -3.59 2.41 1.05
C GLY A 178 -4.69 2.87 2.01
N ALA A 179 -5.85 3.23 1.46
CA ALA A 179 -6.95 3.82 2.23
C ALA A 179 -7.47 2.90 3.35
N TYR A 180 -7.52 1.58 3.09
CA TYR A 180 -7.94 0.59 4.10
C TYR A 180 -6.97 0.50 5.30
N PHE A 181 -5.70 0.90 5.12
CA PHE A 181 -4.68 0.87 6.17
C PHE A 181 -4.54 2.20 6.94
N ALA A 182 -5.37 3.22 6.65
CA ALA A 182 -5.28 4.53 7.32
C ALA A 182 -5.39 4.42 8.86
N LYS A 183 -6.31 3.59 9.35
CA LYS A 183 -6.47 3.35 10.79
C LYS A 183 -5.27 2.62 11.40
N LEU A 184 -4.72 1.61 10.71
CA LEU A 184 -3.49 0.94 11.14
C LEU A 184 -2.31 1.92 11.23
N ARG A 185 -2.14 2.81 10.24
CA ARG A 185 -1.08 3.82 10.28
C ARG A 185 -1.23 4.76 11.47
N ASN A 186 -2.45 5.23 11.76
CA ASN A 186 -2.70 6.05 12.96
C ASN A 186 -2.35 5.28 14.24
N PHE A 187 -2.78 4.02 14.36
CA PHE A 187 -2.43 3.17 15.49
C PHE A 187 -0.91 3.03 15.66
N ILE A 188 -0.16 2.80 14.58
CA ILE A 188 1.31 2.73 14.62
C ILE A 188 1.88 4.05 15.13
N VAL A 189 1.43 5.19 14.61
CA VAL A 189 1.94 6.52 15.02
C VAL A 189 1.68 6.82 16.49
N GLU A 190 0.56 6.33 17.04
CA GLU A 190 0.21 6.50 18.46
C GLU A 190 0.98 5.57 19.40
N ASN A 191 1.47 4.42 18.91
CA ASN A 191 1.97 3.33 19.78
C ASN A 191 3.42 2.91 19.49
N ALA A 192 4.02 3.36 18.39
CA ALA A 192 5.37 2.96 17.99
C ALA A 192 6.08 4.02 17.16
N ASN A 193 7.41 4.09 17.29
CA ASN A 193 8.27 4.75 16.34
C ASN A 193 8.58 3.85 15.14
N ILE A 194 8.69 4.42 13.95
CA ILE A 194 9.25 3.71 12.78
C ILE A 194 10.76 3.92 12.84
N GLU A 195 11.52 2.85 13.09
CA GLU A 195 12.99 2.89 13.17
C GLU A 195 13.63 2.55 11.82
N TYR A 196 12.95 1.74 11.00
CA TYR A 196 13.41 1.38 9.67
C TYR A 196 12.21 1.11 8.76
N LEU A 197 12.26 1.63 7.54
CA LEU A 197 11.30 1.34 6.49
C LEU A 197 12.07 1.31 5.19
N HIS A 198 11.99 0.22 4.44
CA HIS A 198 12.65 0.09 3.15
C HIS A 198 11.83 -0.74 2.16
N VAL A 199 11.49 -0.17 1.00
CA VAL A 199 10.77 -0.87 -0.07
C VAL A 199 11.78 -1.53 -1.02
N LEU A 200 11.63 -2.84 -1.20
CA LEU A 200 12.48 -3.64 -2.08
C LEU A 200 11.93 -3.56 -3.52
N ASP A 201 12.58 -2.73 -4.34
CA ASP A 201 12.13 -2.40 -5.70
C ASP A 201 12.63 -3.36 -6.80
N ASP A 202 13.41 -4.40 -6.49
CA ASP A 202 13.97 -5.33 -7.49
C ASP A 202 13.33 -6.73 -7.45
N PRO A 203 12.47 -7.08 -8.42
CA PRO A 203 11.92 -8.43 -8.58
C PRO A 203 12.99 -9.50 -8.86
N LYS A 204 14.20 -9.12 -9.32
CA LYS A 204 15.27 -10.05 -9.69
C LYS A 204 16.07 -10.53 -8.49
N LEU A 205 16.22 -9.71 -7.44
CA LEU A 205 16.90 -10.14 -6.20
C LEU A 205 16.14 -11.23 -5.44
N PHE A 206 14.84 -11.39 -5.75
CA PHE A 206 13.96 -12.38 -5.12
C PHE A 206 13.18 -13.14 -6.21
N HIS A 207 13.88 -13.98 -6.96
CA HIS A 207 13.47 -14.76 -8.14
C HIS A 207 12.10 -15.49 -8.11
N LYS A 208 11.33 -15.42 -7.01
CA LYS A 208 10.00 -16.03 -6.84
C LYS A 208 8.94 -15.14 -6.16
N ALA A 209 9.24 -13.89 -5.80
CA ALA A 209 8.26 -12.99 -5.20
C ALA A 209 7.53 -12.17 -6.28
N GLN A 210 6.27 -12.50 -6.56
CA GLN A 210 5.43 -11.72 -7.50
C GLN A 210 5.02 -10.33 -6.97
N GLN A 211 5.39 -9.98 -5.74
CA GLN A 211 4.92 -8.79 -5.04
C GLN A 211 6.08 -7.96 -4.51
N THR A 212 6.04 -6.66 -4.77
CA THR A 212 6.89 -5.66 -4.10
C THR A 212 6.69 -5.79 -2.59
N THR A 213 7.80 -5.79 -1.85
CA THR A 213 7.82 -6.09 -0.42
C THR A 213 8.55 -4.99 0.32
N MET A 214 8.18 -4.74 1.57
CA MET A 214 8.76 -3.73 2.45
C MET A 214 9.33 -4.38 3.71
N LEU A 215 10.54 -3.97 4.06
CA LEU A 215 11.15 -4.22 5.36
C LEU A 215 10.70 -3.12 6.32
N LEU A 216 10.07 -3.49 7.44
CA LEU A 216 9.56 -2.56 8.42
C LEU A 216 10.08 -2.91 9.82
N ILE A 217 10.67 -1.95 10.51
CA ILE A 217 10.98 -2.03 11.93
C ILE A 217 10.25 -0.94 12.69
N LEU A 218 9.44 -1.35 13.65
CA LEU A 218 8.77 -0.49 14.60
C LEU A 218 9.36 -0.69 15.99
N LYS A 219 9.64 0.38 16.71
CA LYS A 219 9.96 0.35 18.15
C LYS A 219 8.74 0.79 18.94
N LYS A 220 8.24 -0.05 19.85
CA LYS A 220 7.12 0.30 20.71
C LYS A 220 7.47 1.49 21.60
N GLY A 221 6.59 2.48 21.61
CA GLY A 221 6.77 3.74 22.34
C GLY A 221 6.52 4.98 21.47
N LYS A 222 7.04 6.13 21.92
CA LYS A 222 6.79 7.42 21.28
C LYS A 222 7.37 7.50 19.87
N ASN A 223 6.54 7.89 18.90
CA ASN A 223 6.96 8.14 17.53
C ASN A 223 7.71 9.48 17.38
N LYS A 224 8.79 9.48 16.59
CA LYS A 224 9.65 10.64 16.31
C LYS A 224 9.22 11.42 15.06
N GLY A 225 8.52 10.77 14.14
CA GLY A 225 7.99 11.39 12.92
C GLY A 225 8.86 11.24 11.67
N ASP A 226 9.98 10.54 11.75
CA ASP A 226 11.02 10.51 10.69
C ASP A 226 10.51 9.96 9.34
N TYR A 227 9.55 9.04 9.38
CA TYR A 227 8.96 8.39 8.20
C TYR A 227 7.53 8.87 7.90
N ILE A 228 7.06 9.93 8.57
CA ILE A 228 5.66 10.37 8.48
C ILE A 228 5.54 11.58 7.56
N PHE A 229 4.70 11.46 6.53
CA PHE A 229 4.23 12.60 5.74
C PHE A 229 2.72 12.79 5.95
N LYS A 230 2.32 14.02 6.29
CA LYS A 230 0.91 14.41 6.49
C LYS A 230 0.57 15.60 5.60
N LYS A 231 -0.51 15.49 4.83
CA LYS A 231 -1.07 16.59 4.04
C LYS A 231 -2.57 16.38 3.87
N ASN A 232 -3.34 17.45 4.07
CA ASN A 232 -4.80 17.49 3.84
C ASN A 232 -5.58 16.35 4.54
N GLY A 233 -5.18 16.04 5.78
CA GLY A 233 -5.78 15.00 6.60
C GLY A 233 -5.38 13.57 6.21
N ILE A 234 -4.49 13.39 5.24
CA ILE A 234 -3.95 12.08 4.85
C ILE A 234 -2.57 11.91 5.48
N LEU A 235 -2.41 10.78 6.18
CA LEU A 235 -1.14 10.32 6.74
C LEU A 235 -0.64 9.15 5.90
N ILE A 236 0.60 9.26 5.42
CA ILE A 236 1.32 8.17 4.73
C ILE A 236 2.68 7.94 5.39
N PHE A 237 3.25 6.77 5.15
CA PHE A 237 4.65 6.50 5.46
C PHE A 237 5.51 6.56 4.19
N SER A 238 6.72 7.09 4.31
CA SER A 238 7.65 7.20 3.19
C SER A 238 9.10 7.21 3.67
N GLU A 239 10.00 6.64 2.87
CA GLU A 239 11.46 6.82 3.02
C GLU A 239 11.91 8.23 2.60
N ASN A 240 11.07 8.92 1.82
CA ASN A 240 11.40 10.16 1.12
C ASN A 240 10.68 11.37 1.72
N VAL A 241 10.49 11.41 3.05
CA VAL A 241 9.73 12.48 3.72
C VAL A 241 10.27 13.87 3.41
N GLU A 242 11.59 14.07 3.44
CA GLU A 242 12.20 15.37 3.14
C GLU A 242 12.01 15.79 1.68
N TYR A 243 12.06 14.85 0.74
CA TYR A 243 11.72 15.11 -0.65
C TYR A 243 10.25 15.49 -0.80
N LEU A 244 9.34 14.77 -0.14
CA LEU A 244 7.91 15.10 -0.15
C LEU A 244 7.64 16.47 0.47
N LYS A 245 8.27 16.83 1.59
CA LYS A 245 8.14 18.18 2.17
C LYS A 245 8.54 19.26 1.17
N LYS A 246 9.69 19.11 0.51
CA LYS A 246 10.16 20.05 -0.53
C LYS A 246 9.23 20.08 -1.75
N ALA A 247 8.72 18.93 -2.18
CA ALA A 247 7.82 18.82 -3.32
C ALA A 247 6.47 19.53 -3.11
N PHE A 248 6.06 19.74 -1.84
CA PHE A 248 4.84 20.45 -1.47
C PHE A 248 5.11 21.86 -0.93
N ASP A 249 6.36 22.27 -0.82
CA ASP A 249 6.72 23.62 -0.35
C ASP A 249 6.24 24.68 -1.34
N ASN A 250 5.50 25.67 -0.84
CA ASN A 250 4.85 26.71 -1.64
C ASN A 250 3.97 26.16 -2.79
N LYS A 251 3.42 24.95 -2.64
CA LYS A 251 2.49 24.33 -3.59
C LYS A 251 1.10 24.20 -2.98
N ALA A 252 0.08 24.23 -3.83
CA ALA A 252 -1.29 23.89 -3.48
C ALA A 252 -1.63 22.47 -3.94
N THR A 253 -2.69 21.86 -3.43
CA THR A 253 -3.31 20.68 -4.05
C THR A 253 -4.65 21.04 -4.68
N LEU A 254 -5.26 20.10 -5.42
CA LEU A 254 -6.64 20.28 -5.93
C LEU A 254 -7.61 20.61 -4.78
N TYR A 255 -7.50 19.91 -3.66
CA TYR A 255 -8.24 20.20 -2.42
C TYR A 255 -8.01 21.64 -1.92
N ASP A 256 -6.76 22.09 -1.84
CA ASP A 256 -6.43 23.45 -1.38
C ASP A 256 -7.03 24.54 -2.28
N LEU A 257 -7.21 24.22 -3.56
CA LEU A 257 -7.80 25.09 -4.59
C LEU A 257 -9.33 24.94 -4.72
N GLY A 258 -9.98 24.12 -3.88
CA GLY A 258 -11.42 23.92 -3.92
C GLY A 258 -11.92 23.05 -5.08
N TYR A 259 -11.06 22.21 -5.67
CA TYR A 259 -11.48 21.20 -6.65
C TYR A 259 -11.86 19.88 -5.96
N GLU A 260 -12.86 19.20 -6.51
CA GLU A 260 -13.26 17.86 -6.11
C GLU A 260 -12.80 16.82 -7.13
N VAL A 261 -12.40 15.64 -6.67
CA VAL A 261 -12.07 14.52 -7.54
C VAL A 261 -13.02 13.34 -7.33
N LYS A 262 -13.62 12.86 -8.41
CA LYS A 262 -14.54 11.72 -8.43
C LYS A 262 -13.96 10.58 -9.25
N THR A 263 -14.27 9.35 -8.86
CA THR A 263 -14.02 8.18 -9.70
C THR A 263 -15.15 8.05 -10.70
N GLY A 264 -14.84 7.68 -11.95
CA GLY A 264 -15.84 7.36 -12.95
C GLY A 264 -16.85 6.33 -12.46
N ARG A 265 -18.12 6.57 -12.74
CA ARG A 265 -19.26 5.83 -12.14
C ARG A 265 -19.69 4.63 -12.97
N VAL A 266 -19.06 4.40 -14.12
CA VAL A 266 -19.41 3.30 -15.02
C VAL A 266 -18.42 2.15 -14.80
N ILE A 267 -18.93 1.02 -14.34
CA ILE A 267 -18.22 -0.26 -14.37
C ILE A 267 -18.75 -1.03 -15.58
N TRP A 268 -17.91 -1.21 -16.60
CA TRP A 268 -18.39 -1.59 -17.93
C TRP A 268 -19.09 -2.96 -17.98
N ASN A 269 -18.63 -3.94 -17.20
CA ASN A 269 -19.15 -5.30 -17.18
C ASN A 269 -20.56 -5.38 -16.55
N GLU A 270 -20.85 -4.49 -15.60
CA GLU A 270 -22.17 -4.35 -14.96
C GLU A 270 -23.16 -3.54 -15.82
N ASN A 271 -22.65 -2.76 -16.78
CA ASN A 271 -23.46 -1.85 -17.60
C ASN A 271 -23.55 -2.28 -19.07
N LYS A 272 -23.19 -3.53 -19.42
CA LYS A 272 -23.11 -4.03 -20.81
C LYS A 272 -24.33 -3.70 -21.67
N ASN A 273 -25.54 -3.81 -21.10
CA ASN A 273 -26.81 -3.60 -21.82
C ASN A 273 -27.06 -2.12 -22.18
N TYR A 274 -26.37 -1.18 -21.54
CA TYR A 274 -26.49 0.25 -21.83
C TYR A 274 -25.39 0.75 -22.77
N LEU A 275 -24.38 -0.06 -23.05
CA LEU A 275 -23.24 0.34 -23.88
C LEU A 275 -23.62 0.32 -25.36
N THR A 276 -23.20 1.34 -26.10
CA THR A 276 -23.48 1.46 -27.54
C THR A 276 -22.37 2.19 -28.28
N ASN A 277 -22.27 1.95 -29.60
CA ASN A 277 -21.42 2.73 -30.50
C ASN A 277 -22.22 3.79 -31.28
N ASP A 278 -23.54 3.81 -31.13
CA ASP A 278 -24.41 4.79 -31.79
C ASP A 278 -24.45 6.10 -31.01
N LYS A 279 -23.77 7.12 -31.55
CA LYS A 279 -23.73 8.48 -31.00
C LYS A 279 -25.13 9.09 -30.79
N LYS A 280 -26.12 8.71 -31.60
CA LYS A 280 -27.49 9.23 -31.47
C LYS A 280 -28.26 8.61 -30.31
N LYS A 281 -27.82 7.44 -29.82
CA LYS A 281 -28.52 6.65 -28.80
C LYS A 281 -27.89 6.72 -27.41
N GLY A 282 -26.75 7.40 -27.25
CA GLY A 282 -26.04 7.42 -25.97
C GLY A 282 -25.24 8.69 -25.73
N THR A 283 -24.88 8.90 -24.48
CA THR A 283 -23.95 9.96 -24.05
C THR A 283 -22.52 9.44 -24.16
N PRO A 284 -21.52 10.26 -24.56
CA PRO A 284 -20.13 9.84 -24.61
C PRO A 284 -19.64 9.19 -23.31
N LEU A 285 -19.01 8.01 -23.43
CA LEU A 285 -18.35 7.30 -22.34
C LEU A 285 -16.84 7.45 -22.48
N ILE A 286 -16.21 8.10 -21.51
CA ILE A 286 -14.78 8.37 -21.48
C ILE A 286 -14.05 7.21 -20.81
N TRP A 287 -13.26 6.51 -21.61
CA TRP A 287 -12.32 5.48 -21.18
C TRP A 287 -10.94 6.10 -20.95
N ALA A 288 -10.12 5.45 -20.11
CA ALA A 288 -8.75 5.87 -19.87
C ALA A 288 -7.91 6.00 -21.17
N GLN A 289 -8.19 5.16 -22.18
CA GLN A 289 -7.53 5.18 -23.49
C GLN A 289 -7.92 6.39 -24.36
N ASN A 290 -9.08 7.01 -24.13
CA ASN A 290 -9.50 8.20 -24.87
C ASN A 290 -8.71 9.45 -24.45
N ILE A 291 -8.10 9.41 -23.27
CA ILE A 291 -7.31 10.51 -22.71
C ILE A 291 -5.91 10.40 -23.31
N ILE A 292 -5.64 11.25 -24.29
CA ILE A 292 -4.32 11.40 -24.91
C ILE A 292 -3.66 12.69 -24.39
N ALA A 293 -2.38 12.92 -24.68
CA ALA A 293 -1.62 14.05 -24.13
C ALA A 293 -2.34 15.40 -24.36
N ASN A 294 -2.99 15.90 -23.31
CA ASN A 294 -3.78 17.14 -23.26
C ASN A 294 -5.02 17.18 -24.18
N ALA A 295 -5.52 16.04 -24.66
CA ALA A 295 -6.70 16.01 -25.54
C ALA A 295 -7.55 14.75 -25.35
N LEU A 296 -8.80 14.82 -25.83
CA LEU A 296 -9.71 13.68 -25.89
C LEU A 296 -9.85 13.18 -27.32
N LYS A 297 -9.63 11.88 -27.51
CA LYS A 297 -9.86 11.19 -28.77
C LYS A 297 -10.86 10.05 -28.56
N LEU A 298 -12.10 10.28 -28.98
CA LEU A 298 -13.10 9.22 -29.12
C LEU A 298 -12.80 8.47 -30.42
N SER A 299 -12.61 7.16 -30.35
CA SER A 299 -12.26 6.32 -31.50
C SER A 299 -13.47 5.51 -31.92
N THR A 300 -13.86 5.57 -33.20
CA THR A 300 -14.95 4.75 -33.74
C THR A 300 -14.54 3.30 -34.04
N ASN A 301 -13.24 2.98 -33.97
CA ASN A 301 -12.66 1.67 -34.30
C ASN A 301 -12.23 0.86 -33.08
N ASP A 302 -12.64 1.26 -31.87
CA ASP A 302 -12.26 0.57 -30.65
C ASP A 302 -13.12 -0.69 -30.41
N LYS A 303 -12.49 -1.76 -29.89
CA LYS A 303 -13.18 -2.93 -29.33
C LYS A 303 -14.13 -2.57 -28.16
N LYS A 304 -14.08 -1.34 -27.65
CA LYS A 304 -14.88 -0.86 -26.52
C LYS A 304 -15.96 0.13 -26.98
N PRO A 305 -17.21 -0.01 -26.53
CA PRO A 305 -18.29 0.93 -26.84
C PRO A 305 -17.98 2.37 -26.41
N GLN A 306 -18.20 3.36 -27.26
CA GLN A 306 -17.86 4.76 -26.98
C GLN A 306 -18.99 5.59 -26.36
N TYR A 307 -20.19 5.03 -26.23
CA TYR A 307 -21.36 5.71 -25.70
C TYR A 307 -22.12 4.82 -24.72
N ILE A 308 -22.92 5.45 -23.86
CA ILE A 308 -23.78 4.77 -22.90
C ILE A 308 -25.17 5.42 -22.87
N ALA A 309 -26.22 4.60 -22.99
CA ALA A 309 -27.61 4.98 -22.89
C ALA A 309 -28.08 4.97 -21.44
N LYS A 310 -27.53 5.87 -20.61
CA LYS A 310 -27.82 5.99 -19.18
C LYS A 310 -28.17 7.43 -18.80
N ASN A 311 -29.06 7.58 -17.82
CA ASN A 311 -29.45 8.88 -17.28
C ASN A 311 -28.45 9.40 -16.24
N GLY A 312 -28.47 10.72 -16.01
CA GLY A 312 -27.61 11.40 -15.03
C GLY A 312 -26.13 11.57 -15.44
N PRO A 313 -25.84 12.03 -16.67
CA PRO A 313 -24.46 12.29 -17.09
C PRO A 313 -23.83 13.41 -16.26
N ASP A 314 -22.51 13.37 -16.17
CA ASP A 314 -21.74 14.53 -15.73
C ASP A 314 -21.72 15.57 -16.85
N ILE A 315 -21.53 16.85 -16.49
CA ILE A 315 -21.54 17.97 -17.44
C ILE A 315 -20.26 18.78 -17.22
N GLY A 316 -19.56 19.10 -18.32
CA GLY A 316 -18.38 19.95 -18.26
C GLY A 316 -18.69 21.41 -17.89
N PRO A 317 -17.68 22.21 -17.48
CA PRO A 317 -16.26 21.90 -17.62
C PRO A 317 -15.74 20.93 -16.55
N ALA A 318 -14.90 19.99 -16.97
CA ALA A 318 -14.24 19.04 -16.08
C ALA A 318 -12.87 18.64 -16.65
N ILE A 319 -11.95 18.18 -15.82
CA ILE A 319 -10.72 17.53 -16.27
C ILE A 319 -10.88 16.03 -16.04
N VAL A 320 -10.67 15.23 -17.08
CA VAL A 320 -10.61 13.77 -16.96
C VAL A 320 -9.17 13.33 -16.96
N VAL A 321 -8.83 12.42 -16.05
CA VAL A 321 -7.47 11.95 -15.81
C VAL A 321 -7.48 10.43 -15.79
N ASN A 322 -6.59 9.78 -16.53
CA ASN A 322 -6.47 8.33 -16.39
C ASN A 322 -5.97 7.99 -14.99
N ARG A 323 -6.45 6.90 -14.40
CA ARG A 323 -5.66 6.23 -13.37
C ARG A 323 -4.41 5.75 -14.07
N ILE A 324 -3.25 6.06 -13.51
CA ILE A 324 -1.98 5.62 -14.08
C ILE A 324 -2.09 4.09 -14.30
N THR A 325 -1.78 3.62 -15.51
CA THR A 325 -1.76 2.19 -15.85
C THR A 325 -0.51 1.94 -16.66
N GLY A 326 0.37 1.08 -16.15
CA GLY A 326 1.66 0.75 -16.74
C GLY A 326 2.59 0.11 -15.71
N THR A 327 3.77 -0.33 -16.12
CA THR A 327 4.84 -0.70 -15.17
C THR A 327 5.39 0.57 -14.49
N VAL A 328 6.00 0.45 -13.31
CA VAL A 328 6.52 1.57 -12.49
C VAL A 328 7.32 2.58 -13.33
N ASN A 329 8.07 2.08 -14.33
CA ASN A 329 8.92 2.90 -15.19
C ASN A 329 8.21 3.55 -16.39
N SER A 330 7.05 3.05 -16.85
CA SER A 330 6.34 3.52 -18.05
C SER A 330 5.03 4.27 -17.78
N ALA A 331 4.58 4.24 -16.53
CA ALA A 331 3.39 4.91 -16.02
C ALA A 331 3.38 6.44 -16.30
N LYS A 332 2.37 6.92 -17.04
CA LYS A 332 2.10 8.34 -17.31
C LYS A 332 0.69 8.74 -16.84
N LEU A 333 0.58 9.92 -16.23
CA LEU A 333 -0.68 10.58 -15.96
C LEU A 333 -1.02 11.49 -17.14
N LYS A 334 -2.15 11.19 -17.79
CA LYS A 334 -2.71 11.90 -18.93
C LYS A 334 -3.99 12.57 -18.45
N ALA A 335 -4.12 13.84 -18.76
CA ALA A 335 -5.29 14.63 -18.45
C ALA A 335 -5.83 15.30 -19.71
N ALA A 336 -7.13 15.54 -19.75
CA ALA A 336 -7.77 16.27 -20.84
C ALA A 336 -9.00 17.03 -20.37
N LEU A 337 -9.32 18.13 -21.06
CA LEU A 337 -10.48 18.97 -20.77
C LEU A 337 -11.75 18.37 -21.41
N ILE A 338 -12.79 18.23 -20.59
CA ILE A 338 -14.17 18.15 -21.06
C ILE A 338 -14.70 19.59 -21.16
N PRO A 339 -15.11 20.06 -22.35
CA PRO A 339 -15.55 21.43 -22.55
C PRO A 339 -16.84 21.75 -21.76
N PRO A 340 -17.08 23.03 -21.43
CA PRO A 340 -18.33 23.48 -20.84
C PRO A 340 -19.57 22.96 -21.61
N GLY A 341 -20.57 22.46 -20.87
CA GLY A 341 -21.83 21.98 -21.45
C GLY A 341 -21.80 20.59 -22.10
N MET A 342 -20.62 19.99 -22.31
CA MET A 342 -20.53 18.62 -22.82
C MET A 342 -21.01 17.61 -21.78
N LYS A 343 -22.05 16.84 -22.11
CA LYS A 343 -22.52 15.69 -21.31
C LYS A 343 -21.59 14.50 -21.53
N PHE A 344 -21.21 13.82 -20.46
CA PHE A 344 -20.34 12.64 -20.53
C PHE A 344 -20.56 11.69 -19.35
N PHE A 345 -20.08 10.46 -19.50
CA PHE A 345 -19.82 9.53 -18.40
C PHE A 345 -18.34 9.18 -18.37
N ALA A 346 -17.81 8.90 -17.19
CA ALA A 346 -16.45 8.38 -17.04
C ALA A 346 -16.48 6.92 -16.54
N GLU A 347 -15.63 6.09 -17.12
CA GLU A 347 -15.40 4.71 -16.66
C GLU A 347 -14.55 4.69 -15.38
N ASN A 348 -14.66 3.63 -14.56
CA ASN A 348 -14.07 3.58 -13.22
C ASN A 348 -12.53 3.61 -13.15
N HIS A 349 -11.83 3.52 -14.29
CA HIS A 349 -10.39 3.77 -14.43
C HIS A 349 -10.05 5.22 -14.80
N VAL A 350 -11.04 6.12 -14.83
CA VAL A 350 -10.89 7.56 -15.06
C VAL A 350 -11.27 8.31 -13.79
N ASN A 351 -10.43 9.24 -13.35
CA ASN A 351 -10.76 10.22 -12.34
C ASN A 351 -11.27 11.51 -13.02
N VAL A 352 -12.26 12.15 -12.42
CA VAL A 352 -12.90 13.38 -12.90
C VAL A 352 -12.68 14.49 -11.89
N ILE A 353 -12.06 15.59 -12.31
CA ILE A 353 -11.80 16.77 -11.49
C ILE A 353 -12.81 17.85 -11.90
N THR A 354 -13.53 18.38 -10.92
CA THR A 354 -14.50 19.48 -11.12
C THR A 354 -14.26 20.57 -10.10
N PRO A 355 -14.47 21.85 -10.43
CA PRO A 355 -14.59 22.90 -9.41
C PRO A 355 -15.64 22.48 -8.37
N ALA A 356 -15.43 22.79 -7.08
CA ALA A 356 -16.47 22.59 -6.09
C ALA A 356 -17.76 23.28 -6.56
N LYS A 357 -18.89 22.60 -6.42
CA LYS A 357 -20.18 23.25 -6.63
C LYS A 357 -20.23 24.41 -5.64
N ASN A 358 -20.42 25.64 -6.10
CA ASN A 358 -20.81 26.75 -5.23
C ASN A 358 -21.99 26.26 -4.38
N THR A 359 -21.74 25.91 -3.12
CA THR A 359 -22.79 25.78 -2.13
C THR A 359 -23.30 27.20 -1.95
N GLY A 360 -24.39 27.53 -2.62
CA GLY A 360 -25.04 28.83 -2.47
C GLY A 360 -25.21 29.11 -0.97
N GLN A 361 -24.67 30.27 -0.55
CA GLN A 361 -24.47 30.75 0.82
C GLN A 361 -23.11 30.44 1.44
N GLY A 362 -22.38 31.52 1.73
CA GLY A 362 -21.23 31.53 2.63
C GLY A 362 -19.95 32.03 1.95
N GLN A 363 -19.50 33.22 2.34
CA GLN A 363 -18.11 33.62 2.19
C GLN A 363 -17.19 32.45 2.55
N PHE A 364 -16.22 32.16 1.69
CA PHE A 364 -15.16 31.24 2.02
C PHE A 364 -14.35 31.83 3.18
N ASN A 365 -14.53 31.28 4.38
CA ASN A 365 -13.45 31.29 5.37
C ASN A 365 -12.41 30.30 4.89
N LEU A 366 -11.61 30.74 3.91
CA LEU A 366 -10.30 30.19 3.65
C LEU A 366 -9.55 30.20 5.00
N PRO A 367 -8.77 29.16 5.35
CA PRO A 367 -7.74 29.35 6.36
C PRO A 367 -6.93 30.57 5.94
N GLU A 368 -6.91 31.61 6.78
CA GLU A 368 -6.21 32.87 6.54
C GLU A 368 -4.70 32.62 6.39
N LYS A 369 -4.28 32.21 5.19
CA LYS A 369 -2.90 32.25 4.70
C LYS A 369 -2.88 31.94 3.20
N ASN A 370 -3.06 33.00 2.42
CA ASN A 370 -2.29 33.27 1.19
C ASN A 370 -2.35 32.27 0.03
N LEU A 371 -3.50 32.07 -0.61
CA LEU A 371 -3.56 31.55 -2.00
C LEU A 371 -4.55 32.32 -2.87
N LYS A 372 -4.23 33.58 -3.17
CA LYS A 372 -4.94 34.45 -4.14
C LYS A 372 -4.49 34.22 -5.60
N LYS A 373 -4.33 32.97 -6.05
CA LYS A 373 -4.02 32.69 -7.47
C LYS A 373 -4.98 31.67 -8.05
N ASN A 374 -5.82 32.13 -8.98
CA ASN A 374 -6.65 31.27 -9.81
C ASN A 374 -5.77 30.61 -10.88
N ILE A 375 -5.48 29.31 -10.71
CA ILE A 375 -4.86 28.49 -11.75
C ILE A 375 -5.90 28.14 -12.82
N SER A 376 -5.53 28.19 -14.10
CA SER A 376 -6.45 27.81 -15.19
C SER A 376 -6.59 26.29 -15.30
N LEU A 377 -7.72 25.79 -15.83
CA LEU A 377 -7.89 24.35 -16.10
C LEU A 377 -6.82 23.80 -17.06
N GLY A 378 -6.37 24.62 -18.02
CA GLY A 378 -5.29 24.26 -18.93
C GLY A 378 -3.95 24.09 -18.22
N GLU A 379 -3.66 24.95 -17.24
CA GLU A 379 -2.45 24.87 -16.42
C GLU A 379 -2.48 23.66 -15.48
N ILE A 380 -3.63 23.34 -14.88
CA ILE A 380 -3.81 22.08 -14.13
C ILE A 380 -3.51 20.87 -15.02
N ILE A 381 -4.08 20.81 -16.24
CA ILE A 381 -3.83 19.72 -17.20
C ILE A 381 -2.33 19.59 -17.52
N ARG A 382 -1.66 20.72 -17.81
CA ARG A 382 -0.22 20.76 -18.12
C ARG A 382 0.60 20.18 -16.97
N GLN A 383 0.28 20.56 -15.73
CA GLN A 383 0.99 20.10 -14.55
C GLN A 383 0.69 18.62 -14.23
N LEU A 384 -0.54 18.15 -14.40
CA LEU A 384 -0.90 16.73 -14.21
C LEU A 384 -0.07 15.81 -15.11
N SER A 385 0.28 16.26 -16.32
CA SER A 385 1.11 15.51 -17.25
C SER A 385 2.63 15.77 -17.11
N SER A 386 3.07 16.51 -16.08
CA SER A 386 4.50 16.79 -15.83
C SER A 386 5.27 15.55 -15.34
N PRO A 387 6.38 15.17 -16.01
CA PRO A 387 7.26 14.08 -15.56
C PRO A 387 7.84 14.28 -14.15
N GLU A 388 8.09 15.52 -13.75
CA GLU A 388 8.61 15.85 -12.42
C GLU A 388 7.58 15.50 -11.33
N LYS A 389 6.33 15.90 -11.54
CA LYS A 389 5.23 15.66 -10.59
C LYS A 389 4.85 14.18 -10.52
N LEU A 390 5.06 13.43 -11.59
CA LEU A 390 4.93 11.98 -11.57
C LEU A 390 5.92 11.31 -10.60
N LYS A 391 7.12 11.87 -10.39
CA LYS A 391 8.06 11.34 -9.39
C LYS A 391 7.49 11.49 -7.98
N VAL A 392 6.90 12.65 -7.68
CA VAL A 392 6.23 12.91 -6.40
C VAL A 392 5.09 11.93 -6.17
N VAL A 393 4.23 11.74 -7.18
CA VAL A 393 3.14 10.76 -7.11
C VAL A 393 3.66 9.36 -6.84
N ARG A 394 4.73 8.92 -7.50
CA ARG A 394 5.33 7.59 -7.27
C ARG A 394 5.81 7.41 -5.82
N CYS A 395 6.43 8.43 -5.23
CA CYS A 395 6.83 8.42 -3.83
C CYS A 395 5.64 8.31 -2.85
N ILE A 396 4.45 8.75 -3.29
CA ILE A 396 3.22 8.71 -2.49
C ILE A 396 2.48 7.39 -2.68
N THR A 397 2.26 6.96 -3.92
CA THR A 397 1.39 5.83 -4.25
C THR A 397 2.12 4.50 -4.18
N GLY A 398 3.44 4.46 -4.33
CA GLY A 398 4.28 3.24 -4.39
C GLY A 398 3.99 2.31 -5.57
N ASN A 399 2.74 2.28 -6.01
CA ASN A 399 2.17 1.48 -7.08
C ASN A 399 1.71 2.39 -8.21
N THR A 400 1.54 1.76 -9.37
CA THR A 400 1.33 2.40 -10.66
C THR A 400 -0.05 3.03 -10.85
N GLN A 401 -0.90 3.16 -9.82
CA GLN A 401 -2.23 3.77 -9.90
C GLN A 401 -2.36 4.92 -8.88
N ILE A 402 -3.08 5.98 -9.26
CA ILE A 402 -3.42 7.09 -8.35
C ILE A 402 -4.93 7.06 -8.06
N SER A 403 -5.29 7.01 -6.77
CA SER A 403 -6.69 7.10 -6.34
C SER A 403 -7.24 8.51 -6.48
N LYS A 404 -8.57 8.66 -6.41
CA LYS A 404 -9.20 9.98 -6.37
C LYS A 404 -8.70 10.83 -5.19
N THR A 405 -8.48 10.20 -4.03
CA THR A 405 -8.09 10.88 -2.80
C THR A 405 -6.65 11.37 -2.89
N GLU A 406 -5.74 10.55 -3.41
CA GLU A 406 -4.35 10.95 -3.63
C GLU A 406 -4.25 12.05 -4.68
N LEU A 407 -5.01 11.95 -5.78
CA LEU A 407 -5.04 13.00 -6.80
C LEU A 407 -5.57 14.32 -6.22
N GLU A 408 -6.63 14.28 -5.42
CA GLU A 408 -7.25 15.46 -4.82
C GLU A 408 -6.36 16.12 -3.75
N LYS A 409 -5.80 15.31 -2.85
CA LYS A 409 -5.19 15.77 -1.60
C LYS A 409 -3.68 15.69 -1.55
N LEU A 410 -3.06 14.96 -2.47
CA LEU A 410 -1.65 14.61 -2.47
C LEU A 410 -0.99 14.79 -3.85
N PHE A 411 -1.52 15.70 -4.68
CA PHE A 411 -0.87 16.12 -5.93
C PHE A 411 -0.44 17.59 -5.84
N PRO A 412 0.87 17.90 -5.93
CA PRO A 412 1.36 19.28 -5.79
C PRO A 412 1.17 20.09 -7.08
N LEU A 413 0.57 21.27 -6.95
CA LEU A 413 0.33 22.23 -8.02
C LEU A 413 1.13 23.52 -7.80
N ASP A 414 1.75 24.00 -8.86
CA ASP A 414 2.43 25.29 -8.91
C ASP A 414 1.37 26.37 -9.09
N ILE A 415 1.48 27.44 -8.32
CA ILE A 415 0.47 28.49 -8.14
C ILE A 415 0.94 29.84 -8.65
#